data_AF-A0AA37LQR5-F1
#
_entry.id   AF-A0AA37LQR5-F1
#
_cell.length_a   1.000
_cell.length_b   1.000
_cell.length_c   1.000
_cell.angle_alpha   90.00
_cell.angle_beta   90.00
_cell.angle_gamma   90.00
#
_symmetry.space_group_name_H-M   'P 1'
#
loop_
_entity.id
_entity.type
_entity.pdbx_description
1 polymer ?
#
loop_
_entity_poly.entity_id
_entity_poly.type
_entity_poly.pdbx_seq_one_letter_code
_entity_poly.pdbx_strand_id
1 'polypeptide(L)'
;MLINHSFVFAFMAALPSVQAIQKNYWIDLDCYVGDVTVDGKFVDADRSLKYDWQLTAQTCRNNFKNVANYDIGSGRCVSTTPDGINGPQWWDDCKMQARNGWYDLDAVTLEIVQDQSPYKSNNAEGRGYPA
;
A
#
# COMPACT_ATOMS: atom_id res chain seq x y z
N MET A 1 8.77 -43.55 52.13
CA MET A 1 10.13 -43.23 51.64
C MET A 1 10.32 -44.02 50.35
N LEU A 2 10.65 -43.51 49.16
CA LEU A 2 11.18 -42.22 48.68
C LEU A 2 10.87 -42.11 47.15
N ILE A 3 10.46 -40.91 46.72
CA ILE A 3 10.88 -40.16 45.49
C ILE A 3 10.77 -40.89 44.12
N ASN A 4 9.72 -40.67 43.31
CA ASN A 4 9.41 -39.49 42.45
C ASN A 4 10.40 -39.27 41.30
N HIS A 5 10.04 -39.57 40.03
CA HIS A 5 10.61 -38.89 38.85
C HIS A 5 9.57 -38.84 37.71
N SER A 6 8.76 -37.78 37.70
CA SER A 6 7.99 -37.38 36.51
C SER A 6 8.92 -36.72 35.50
N PHE A 7 9.10 -37.34 34.34
CA PHE A 7 9.78 -36.71 33.20
C PHE A 7 8.82 -35.70 32.55
N VAL A 8 9.07 -34.41 32.78
CA VAL A 8 8.42 -33.33 32.06
C VAL A 8 9.14 -33.14 30.72
N PHE A 9 8.47 -33.48 29.61
CA PHE A 9 8.89 -33.07 28.28
C PHE A 9 8.53 -31.60 28.09
N ALA A 10 9.52 -30.72 28.18
CA ALA A 10 9.37 -29.32 27.80
C ALA A 10 9.34 -29.23 26.27
N PHE A 11 8.15 -29.06 25.70
CA PHE A 11 7.99 -28.60 24.32
C PHE A 11 8.47 -27.14 24.26
N MET A 12 9.67 -26.90 23.72
CA MET A 12 10.05 -25.56 23.28
C MET A 12 9.18 -25.21 22.07
N ALA A 13 8.15 -24.39 22.29
CA ALA A 13 7.46 -23.72 21.21
C ALA A 13 8.47 -22.79 20.53
N ALA A 14 8.96 -23.18 19.36
CA ALA A 14 9.67 -22.28 18.47
C ALA A 14 8.66 -21.22 18.02
N LEU A 15 8.68 -20.05 18.69
CA LEU A 15 7.96 -18.89 18.20
C LEU A 15 8.54 -18.54 16.82
N PRO A 16 7.71 -18.36 15.78
CA PRO A 16 8.21 -17.90 14.50
C PRO A 16 8.93 -16.57 14.75
N SER A 17 10.20 -16.52 14.39
CA SER A 17 11.02 -15.32 14.49
C SER A 17 10.29 -14.21 13.74
N VAL A 18 9.92 -13.13 14.43
CA VAL A 18 9.45 -11.90 13.80
C VAL A 18 10.58 -11.45 12.88
N GLN A 19 10.44 -11.69 11.58
CA GLN A 19 11.39 -11.23 10.59
C GLN A 19 11.32 -9.70 10.63
N ALA A 20 12.39 -9.06 11.10
CA ALA A 20 12.47 -7.61 11.10
C ALA A 20 12.45 -7.14 9.64
N ILE A 21 11.41 -6.40 9.26
CA ILE A 21 11.31 -5.78 7.94
C ILE A 21 12.58 -4.95 7.71
N GLN A 22 13.20 -5.10 6.54
CA GLN A 22 14.40 -4.35 6.21
C GLN A 22 14.13 -2.85 6.27
N LYS A 23 15.12 -2.07 6.69
CA LYS A 23 15.02 -0.61 6.73
C LYS A 23 14.56 -0.08 5.35
N ASN A 24 13.50 0.73 5.36
CA ASN A 24 12.85 1.32 4.19
C ASN A 24 11.98 0.37 3.36
N TYR A 25 11.72 -0.85 3.81
CA TYR A 25 10.73 -1.73 3.21
C TYR A 25 9.43 -1.72 4.02
N TRP A 26 8.30 -1.91 3.35
CA TRP A 26 6.97 -1.79 3.94
C TRP A 26 6.03 -2.86 3.41
N ILE A 27 5.13 -3.35 4.26
CA ILE A 27 4.15 -4.37 3.86
C ILE A 27 2.91 -3.69 3.27
N ASP A 28 2.43 -2.66 3.95
CA ASP A 28 1.23 -1.92 3.60
C ASP A 28 1.63 -0.57 3.04
N LEU A 29 1.12 -0.21 1.85
CA LEU A 29 1.48 1.05 1.19
C LEU A 29 0.26 1.78 0.64
N ASP A 30 0.27 3.10 0.85
CA ASP A 30 -0.79 4.03 0.50
C ASP A 30 -0.25 5.17 -0.37
N CYS A 31 -1.11 5.74 -1.20
CA CYS A 31 -0.89 7.01 -1.88
C CYS A 31 -1.77 8.10 -1.28
N TYR A 32 -1.15 9.23 -0.99
CA TYR A 32 -1.81 10.47 -0.60
C TYR A 32 -1.61 11.52 -1.69
N VAL A 33 -2.63 12.33 -1.91
CA VAL A 33 -2.62 13.37 -2.94
C VAL A 33 -3.35 14.62 -2.46
N GLY A 34 -2.80 15.78 -2.80
CA GLY A 34 -3.40 17.09 -2.63
C GLY A 34 -3.42 17.82 -3.98
N ASP A 35 -3.92 19.05 -4.03
CA ASP A 35 -3.93 19.87 -5.25
C ASP A 35 -4.47 19.14 -6.51
N VAL A 36 -5.47 18.28 -6.35
CA VAL A 36 -6.01 17.44 -7.43
C VAL A 36 -6.71 18.30 -8.47
N THR A 37 -6.42 18.02 -9.74
CA THR A 37 -7.02 18.71 -10.89
C THR A 37 -7.64 17.75 -11.90
N VAL A 38 -8.69 18.19 -12.57
CA VAL A 38 -9.25 17.60 -13.79
C VAL A 38 -9.34 18.71 -14.83
N ASP A 39 -8.82 18.46 -16.04
CA ASP A 39 -8.70 19.48 -17.10
C ASP A 39 -8.05 20.80 -16.64
N GLY A 40 -7.05 20.69 -15.75
CA GLY A 40 -6.32 21.83 -15.21
C GLY A 40 -7.09 22.67 -14.17
N LYS A 41 -8.28 22.24 -13.76
CA LYS A 41 -9.07 22.89 -12.70
C LYS A 41 -9.03 22.07 -11.42
N PHE A 42 -8.84 22.73 -10.29
CA PHE A 42 -8.91 22.07 -8.98
C PHE A 42 -10.31 21.52 -8.74
N VAL A 43 -10.40 20.27 -8.27
CA VAL A 43 -11.66 19.57 -8.01
C VAL A 43 -12.07 19.61 -6.53
N ASP A 44 -11.14 19.96 -5.63
CA ASP A 44 -11.41 20.12 -4.20
C ASP A 44 -11.03 21.53 -3.74
N ALA A 45 -11.86 22.10 -2.86
CA ALA A 45 -11.58 23.35 -2.16
C ALA A 45 -10.47 23.16 -1.12
N ASP A 46 -10.46 22.01 -0.44
CA ASP A 46 -9.39 21.63 0.48
C ASP A 46 -8.32 20.83 -0.27
N ARG A 47 -7.16 21.46 -0.44
CA ARG A 47 -6.05 20.96 -1.25
C ARG A 47 -4.97 20.25 -0.44
N SER A 48 -5.26 19.95 0.82
CA SER A 48 -4.35 19.17 1.68
C SER A 48 -4.12 17.75 1.15
N LEU A 49 -3.04 17.12 1.59
CA LEU A 49 -2.75 15.72 1.27
C LEU A 49 -3.78 14.80 1.93
N LYS A 50 -4.55 14.09 1.11
CA LYS A 50 -5.56 13.13 1.54
C LYS A 50 -5.26 11.77 0.94
N TYR A 51 -5.64 10.72 1.66
CA TYR A 51 -5.53 9.37 1.14
C TYR A 51 -6.43 9.20 -0.10
N ASP A 52 -5.90 8.59 -1.15
CA ASP A 52 -6.62 8.28 -2.38
C ASP A 52 -6.43 6.80 -2.74
N TRP A 53 -7.50 6.03 -2.55
CA TRP A 53 -7.50 4.58 -2.75
C TRP A 53 -7.38 4.20 -4.25
N GLN A 54 -7.87 5.05 -5.16
CA GLN A 54 -7.86 4.79 -6.60
C GLN A 54 -6.47 5.00 -7.18
N LEU A 55 -5.80 6.06 -6.74
CA LEU A 55 -4.39 6.30 -7.00
C LEU A 55 -3.53 5.19 -6.40
N THR A 56 -3.84 4.75 -5.18
CA THR A 56 -3.15 3.62 -4.52
C THR A 56 -3.30 2.33 -5.35
N ALA A 57 -4.52 1.99 -5.76
CA ALA A 57 -4.81 0.81 -6.57
C ALA A 57 -4.11 0.82 -7.92
N GLN A 58 -4.16 1.95 -8.64
CA GLN A 58 -3.51 2.08 -9.95
C GLN A 58 -1.99 2.05 -9.81
N THR A 59 -1.41 2.72 -8.81
CA THR A 59 0.04 2.66 -8.54
C THR A 59 0.48 1.23 -8.26
N CYS A 60 -0.28 0.50 -7.43
CA CYS A 60 0.00 -0.89 -7.09
C CYS A 60 -0.03 -1.80 -8.33
N ARG A 61 -1.12 -1.75 -9.10
CA ARG A 61 -1.33 -2.63 -10.26
C ARG A 61 -0.36 -2.33 -11.40
N ASN A 62 -0.03 -1.07 -11.63
CA ASN A 62 0.83 -0.68 -12.75
C ASN A 62 2.30 -1.01 -12.50
N ASN A 63 2.77 -0.91 -11.25
CA ASN A 63 4.20 -0.98 -10.93
C ASN A 63 4.61 -2.24 -10.15
N PHE A 64 3.70 -2.84 -9.37
CA PHE A 64 4.03 -3.88 -8.38
C PHE A 64 3.28 -5.21 -8.54
N LYS A 65 2.60 -5.44 -9.66
CA LYS A 65 1.74 -6.64 -9.92
C LYS A 65 2.33 -8.02 -9.61
N ASN A 66 3.64 -8.15 -9.52
CA ASN A 66 4.32 -9.44 -9.26
C ASN A 66 4.75 -9.61 -7.80
N VAL A 67 4.73 -8.53 -7.01
CA VAL A 67 5.27 -8.49 -5.64
C VAL A 67 4.30 -7.89 -4.63
N ALA A 68 3.15 -7.40 -5.10
CA ALA A 68 2.09 -6.85 -4.27
C ALA A 68 0.73 -7.02 -4.93
N ASN A 69 -0.31 -7.07 -4.10
CA ASN A 69 -1.69 -7.05 -4.53
C ASN A 69 -2.38 -5.84 -3.90
N TYR A 70 -3.28 -5.21 -4.65
CA TYR A 70 -4.21 -4.27 -4.05
C TYR A 70 -5.27 -5.05 -3.28
N ASP A 71 -5.34 -4.84 -1.97
CA ASP A 71 -6.38 -5.43 -1.12
C ASP A 71 -7.56 -4.45 -1.00
N ILE A 72 -8.69 -4.84 -1.57
CA ILE A 72 -9.93 -4.03 -1.54
C ILE A 72 -10.43 -3.84 -0.10
N GLY A 73 -10.20 -4.81 0.80
CA GLY A 73 -10.70 -4.75 2.17
C GLY A 73 -10.06 -3.63 2.98
N SER A 74 -8.74 -3.47 2.87
CA SER A 74 -7.98 -2.39 3.52
C SER A 74 -7.86 -1.13 2.66
N GLY A 75 -8.06 -1.25 1.35
CA GLY A 75 -7.80 -0.20 0.36
C GLY A 75 -6.32 -0.03 0.03
N ARG A 76 -5.43 -0.94 0.45
CA ARG A 76 -3.98 -0.75 0.40
C ARG A 76 -3.31 -1.57 -0.69
N CYS A 77 -2.10 -1.15 -1.09
CA CYS A 77 -1.18 -2.05 -1.76
C CYS A 77 -0.44 -2.88 -0.71
N VAL A 78 -0.64 -4.19 -0.73
CA VAL A 78 -0.07 -5.11 0.26
C VAL A 78 0.98 -5.99 -0.41
N SER A 79 2.20 -5.97 0.11
CA SER A 79 3.29 -6.83 -0.34
C SER A 79 2.91 -8.30 -0.20
N THR A 80 3.15 -9.10 -1.24
CA THR A 80 3.00 -10.56 -1.18
C THR A 80 4.27 -11.23 -0.66
N THR A 81 5.35 -10.48 -0.48
CA THR A 81 6.61 -10.97 0.07
C THR A 81 6.80 -10.45 1.51
N PRO A 82 7.39 -11.26 2.40
CA PRO A 82 7.68 -10.84 3.78
C PRO A 82 8.74 -9.72 3.85
N ASP A 83 9.55 -9.59 2.80
CA ASP A 83 10.55 -8.53 2.70
C ASP A 83 9.93 -7.14 2.48
N GLY A 84 8.68 -7.06 2.01
CA GLY A 84 7.99 -5.82 1.71
C GLY A 84 8.36 -5.20 0.37
N ILE A 85 7.79 -4.01 0.11
CA ILE A 85 8.12 -3.16 -1.02
C ILE A 85 9.09 -2.07 -0.56
N ASN A 86 10.08 -1.77 -1.40
CA ASN A 86 10.97 -0.64 -1.20
C ASN A 86 10.17 0.68 -1.18
N GLY A 87 10.15 1.34 -0.02
CA GLY A 87 9.44 2.60 0.17
C GLY A 87 9.86 3.68 -0.81
N PRO A 88 11.16 3.95 -1.04
CA PRO A 88 11.61 4.93 -2.04
C PRO A 88 11.01 4.73 -3.42
N GLN A 89 11.01 3.49 -3.89
CA GLN A 89 10.37 3.14 -5.15
C GLN A 89 8.87 3.47 -5.12
N TRP A 90 8.15 3.06 -4.07
CA TRP A 90 6.73 3.38 -3.92
C TRP A 90 6.45 4.89 -3.89
N TRP A 91 7.26 5.66 -3.13
CA TRP A 91 7.12 7.12 -3.03
C TRP A 91 7.22 7.81 -4.40
N ASP A 92 8.14 7.36 -5.24
CA ASP A 92 8.38 7.93 -6.55
C ASP A 92 7.34 7.47 -7.58
N ASP A 93 6.96 6.19 -7.56
CA ASP A 93 5.91 5.64 -8.43
C ASP A 93 4.55 6.27 -8.14
N CYS A 94 4.23 6.52 -6.87
CA CYS A 94 3.02 7.23 -6.45
C CYS A 94 2.96 8.66 -7.03
N LYS A 95 4.07 9.41 -6.91
CA LYS A 95 4.17 10.75 -7.49
C LYS A 95 4.09 10.73 -9.01
N MET A 96 4.72 9.75 -9.64
CA MET A 96 4.72 9.62 -11.10
C MET A 96 3.33 9.26 -11.61
N GLN A 97 2.62 8.33 -10.97
CA GLN A 97 1.24 7.98 -11.28
C GLN A 97 0.33 9.21 -11.12
N ALA A 98 0.46 9.97 -10.04
CA ALA A 98 -0.35 11.17 -9.82
C ALA A 98 -0.13 12.26 -10.90
N ARG A 99 1.11 12.40 -11.40
CA ARG A 99 1.44 13.37 -12.47
C ARG A 99 0.93 12.92 -13.84
N ASN A 100 1.08 11.63 -14.14
CA ASN A 100 0.62 11.05 -15.40
C ASN A 100 -0.91 11.02 -15.47
N GLY A 101 -1.52 10.76 -14.31
CA GLY A 101 -2.93 10.82 -14.02
C GLY A 101 -3.51 9.46 -13.63
N TRP A 102 -4.65 9.49 -12.95
CA TRP A 102 -5.41 8.31 -12.56
C TRP A 102 -6.90 8.54 -12.80
N TYR A 103 -7.68 7.46 -12.80
CA TYR A 103 -9.11 7.48 -13.08
C TYR A 103 -9.96 6.95 -11.92
N ASP A 104 -11.26 7.12 -12.04
CA ASP A 104 -12.24 6.40 -11.26
C ASP A 104 -12.14 4.89 -11.49
N LEU A 105 -12.32 4.13 -10.42
CA LEU A 105 -12.33 2.68 -10.44
C LEU A 105 -13.69 2.20 -9.93
N ASP A 106 -14.22 1.16 -10.56
CA ASP A 106 -15.34 0.43 -9.99
C ASP A 106 -14.90 -0.22 -8.66
N ALA A 107 -15.66 0.03 -7.60
CA ALA A 107 -15.27 -0.35 -6.24
C ALA A 107 -15.22 -1.87 -6.00
N VAL A 108 -15.77 -2.68 -6.93
CA VAL A 108 -15.81 -4.14 -6.80
C VAL A 108 -14.79 -4.80 -7.71
N THR A 109 -14.77 -4.41 -8.98
CA THR A 109 -13.95 -5.03 -10.04
C THR A 109 -12.59 -4.37 -10.19
N LEU A 110 -12.42 -3.15 -9.65
CA LEU A 110 -11.26 -2.28 -9.85
C LEU A 110 -11.02 -1.94 -11.33
N GLU A 111 -12.01 -2.11 -12.21
CA GLU A 111 -11.89 -1.68 -13.60
C GLU A 111 -11.96 -0.15 -13.70
N ILE A 112 -11.24 0.41 -14.66
CA ILE A 112 -11.23 1.86 -14.90
C ILE A 112 -12.60 2.30 -15.43
N VAL A 113 -13.19 3.28 -14.76
CA VAL A 113 -14.36 4.03 -15.22
C VAL A 113 -13.84 5.34 -15.82
N GLN A 114 -13.80 5.38 -17.16
CA GLN A 114 -13.30 6.54 -17.89
C GLN A 114 -14.45 7.39 -18.44
N ASP A 115 -15.12 8.11 -17.54
CA ASP A 115 -16.20 9.05 -17.86
C ASP A 115 -15.74 10.52 -17.95
N GLN A 116 -14.48 10.79 -17.57
CA GLN A 116 -13.86 12.11 -17.59
C GLN A 116 -12.36 12.06 -17.94
N SER A 117 -11.75 13.24 -18.07
CA SER A 117 -10.29 13.39 -18.10
C SER A 117 -9.65 12.89 -16.81
N PRO A 118 -8.41 12.36 -16.85
CA PRO A 118 -7.78 11.82 -15.66
C PRO A 118 -7.59 12.90 -14.59
N TYR A 119 -7.72 12.50 -13.34
CA TYR A 119 -7.21 13.26 -12.22
C TYR A 119 -5.70 13.41 -12.36
N LYS A 120 -5.17 14.59 -12.03
CA LYS A 120 -3.73 14.86 -12.01
C LYS A 120 -3.34 15.68 -10.80
N SER A 121 -2.14 15.43 -10.28
CA SER A 121 -1.54 16.25 -9.23
C SER A 121 -0.01 16.24 -9.30
N ASN A 122 0.61 17.35 -8.90
CA ASN A 122 2.04 17.45 -8.62
C ASN A 122 2.38 17.28 -7.13
N ASN A 123 1.37 17.24 -6.27
CA ASN A 123 1.46 17.14 -4.81
C ASN A 123 0.95 15.76 -4.36
N ALA A 124 1.85 14.79 -4.34
CA ALA A 124 1.55 13.43 -3.93
C ALA A 124 2.65 12.86 -3.05
N GLU A 125 2.27 11.94 -2.17
CA GLU A 125 3.13 11.33 -1.17
C GLU A 125 2.76 9.85 -1.04
N GLY A 126 3.70 8.94 -1.30
CA GLY A 126 3.54 7.55 -0.87
C GLY A 126 3.70 7.44 0.65
N ARG A 127 3.09 6.43 1.27
CA ARG A 127 3.33 6.09 2.67
C ARG A 127 3.45 4.59 2.80
N GLY A 128 4.22 4.15 3.79
CA GLY A 128 4.42 2.75 4.10
C GLY A 128 4.18 2.49 5.59
N TYR A 129 3.64 1.31 5.89
CA TYR A 129 3.30 0.88 7.24
C TYR A 129 3.83 -0.55 7.47
N PRO A 130 4.28 -0.86 8.71
CA PRO A 130 4.54 -2.23 9.09
C PRO A 130 3.22 -3.02 9.12
N ALA A 131 3.30 -4.33 8.87
CA ALA A 131 2.18 -5.26 9.05
C ALA A 131 1.76 -5.38 10.53
#